data_AF-A0A3D3RS28-F1
#
_entry.id   AF-A0A3D3RS28-F1
#
_cell.length_a   1.000
_cell.length_b   1.000
_cell.length_c   1.000
_cell.angle_alpha   90.00
_cell.angle_beta   90.00
_cell.angle_gamma   90.00
#
_symmetry.space_group_name_H-M   'P 1'
#
loop_
_entity.id
_entity.type
_entity.pdbx_description
1 polymer ?
#
loop_
_entity_poly.entity_id
_entity_poly.type
_entity_poly.pdbx_seq_one_letter_code
_entity_poly.pdbx_strand_id
1 'polypeptide(L)'
;MDKLQLYRKRSKQFYYAFVLSLTIIFLACLPLYFYFRLPVHPDLSRSMFFFLSVMGLAILPIGLLIKKRAFPVDSSKDPYWSYTATRRYFWLFLLSLVPFAFSFIVFIVFALIEVLLLGYVLSLCGLILVRPKEEDVR
;
A
#
# COMPACT_ATOMS: atom_id res chain seq x y z
N MET A 1 29.34 -10.86 -2.25
CA MET A 1 28.24 -9.90 -2.50
C MET A 1 28.21 -8.96 -1.31
N ASP A 2 28.31 -7.65 -1.53
CA ASP A 2 28.32 -6.68 -0.43
C ASP A 2 27.00 -6.74 0.36
N LYS A 3 27.07 -6.65 1.70
CA LYS A 3 25.88 -6.77 2.59
C LYS A 3 24.80 -5.76 2.19
N LEU A 4 25.23 -4.59 1.73
CA LEU A 4 24.36 -3.51 1.28
C LEU A 4 23.64 -3.85 -0.04
N GLN A 5 24.33 -4.45 -1.00
CA GLN A 5 23.73 -4.90 -2.27
C GLN A 5 22.72 -6.03 -2.05
N LEU A 6 23.04 -6.98 -1.15
CA LEU A 6 22.11 -8.05 -0.78
C LEU A 6 20.84 -7.48 -0.13
N TYR A 7 20.99 -6.49 0.74
CA TYR A 7 19.85 -5.80 1.36
C TYR A 7 18.98 -5.08 0.32
N ARG A 8 19.58 -4.31 -0.60
CA ARG A 8 18.85 -3.63 -1.68
C ARG A 8 18.04 -4.60 -2.56
N LYS A 9 18.56 -5.81 -2.81
CA LYS A 9 17.81 -6.85 -3.51
C LYS A 9 16.62 -7.35 -2.68
N ARG A 10 16.82 -7.60 -1.39
CA ARG A 10 15.78 -8.07 -0.47
C ARG A 10 14.68 -7.03 -0.25
N SER A 11 15.01 -5.74 -0.15
CA SER A 11 14.01 -4.68 0.00
C SER A 11 13.11 -4.56 -1.24
N LYS A 12 13.67 -4.73 -2.46
CA LYS A 12 12.88 -4.81 -3.69
C LYS A 12 11.97 -6.04 -3.70
N GLN A 13 12.46 -7.21 -3.26
CA GLN A 13 11.62 -8.41 -3.13
C GLN A 13 10.48 -8.21 -2.14
N PHE A 14 10.76 -7.58 -1.00
CA PHE A 14 9.76 -7.25 0.01
C PHE A 14 8.68 -6.31 -0.53
N TYR A 15 9.07 -5.29 -1.28
CA TYR A 15 8.13 -4.42 -2.00
C TYR A 15 7.22 -5.21 -2.96
N TYR A 16 7.80 -6.08 -3.78
CA TYR A 16 7.00 -6.90 -4.71
C TYR A 16 6.09 -7.89 -3.98
N ALA A 17 6.47 -8.40 -2.82
CA ALA A 17 5.58 -9.22 -1.99
C ALA A 17 4.32 -8.44 -1.57
N PHE A 18 4.45 -7.17 -1.18
CA PHE A 18 3.29 -6.32 -0.87
C PHE A 18 2.39 -6.06 -2.08
N VAL A 19 2.98 -5.74 -3.23
CA VAL A 19 2.24 -5.52 -4.49
C VAL A 19 1.51 -6.80 -4.93
N LEU A 20 2.18 -7.94 -4.83
CA LEU A 20 1.63 -9.24 -5.21
C LEU A 20 0.50 -9.66 -4.26
N SER A 21 0.68 -9.50 -2.94
CA SER A 21 -0.38 -9.75 -1.96
C SER A 21 -1.61 -8.88 -2.22
N LEU A 22 -1.43 -7.58 -2.45
CA LEU A 22 -2.51 -6.66 -2.82
C LEU A 22 -3.26 -7.16 -4.07
N THR A 23 -2.50 -7.55 -5.10
CA THR A 23 -3.07 -7.98 -6.38
C THR A 23 -3.81 -9.32 -6.25
N ILE A 24 -3.26 -10.30 -5.54
CA ILE A 24 -3.91 -11.59 -5.31
C ILE A 24 -5.22 -11.41 -4.54
N ILE A 25 -5.23 -10.61 -3.48
CA ILE A 25 -6.45 -10.36 -2.69
C ILE A 25 -7.49 -9.66 -3.55
N PHE A 26 -7.10 -8.65 -4.34
CA PHE A 26 -8.01 -7.98 -5.26
C PHE A 26 -8.61 -8.95 -6.29
N LEU A 27 -7.78 -9.78 -6.94
CA LEU A 27 -8.24 -10.77 -7.91
C LEU A 27 -9.16 -11.82 -7.28
N ALA A 28 -8.91 -12.23 -6.03
CA ALA A 28 -9.76 -13.15 -5.29
C ALA A 28 -11.15 -12.56 -4.99
N CYS A 29 -11.29 -11.23 -4.91
CA CYS A 29 -12.57 -10.57 -4.70
C CYS A 29 -13.45 -10.54 -5.96
N LEU A 30 -12.85 -10.45 -7.15
CA LEU A 30 -13.57 -10.36 -8.42
C LEU A 30 -14.60 -11.49 -8.64
N PRO A 31 -14.28 -12.79 -8.45
CA PRO A 31 -15.27 -13.84 -8.61
C PRO A 31 -16.36 -13.78 -7.54
N LEU A 32 -16.04 -13.33 -6.31
CA LEU A 32 -17.00 -13.23 -5.21
C LEU A 32 -18.09 -12.18 -5.49
N TYR A 33 -17.76 -11.12 -6.24
CA TYR A 33 -18.73 -10.08 -6.59
C TYR A 33 -19.99 -10.64 -7.27
N PHE A 34 -19.83 -11.62 -8.16
CA PHE A 34 -20.96 -12.21 -8.89
C PHE A 34 -21.94 -12.97 -7.98
N TYR A 35 -21.46 -13.53 -6.86
CA TYR A 35 -22.29 -14.30 -5.93
C TYR A 35 -22.99 -13.43 -4.88
N PHE A 36 -22.39 -12.28 -4.51
CA PHE A 36 -22.85 -11.46 -3.38
C PHE A 36 -23.35 -10.06 -3.79
N ARG A 37 -23.66 -9.85 -5.07
CA ARG A 37 -24.11 -8.54 -5.57
C ARG A 37 -25.41 -8.10 -4.87
N LEU A 38 -25.29 -7.09 -4.01
CA LEU A 38 -26.42 -6.46 -3.33
C LEU A 38 -26.86 -5.19 -4.06
N PRO A 39 -28.17 -4.91 -4.15
CA PRO A 39 -28.66 -3.61 -4.59
C PRO A 39 -28.38 -2.57 -3.50
N VAL A 40 -27.32 -1.78 -3.70
CA VAL A 40 -26.93 -0.72 -2.76
C VAL A 40 -27.46 0.63 -3.23
N HIS A 41 -27.94 1.46 -2.30
CA HIS A 41 -28.43 2.80 -2.64
C HIS A 41 -27.30 3.65 -3.25
N PRO A 42 -27.53 4.38 -4.36
CA PRO A 42 -26.49 5.16 -5.04
C PRO A 42 -25.77 6.17 -4.15
N ASP A 43 -26.47 6.75 -3.18
CA ASP A 43 -25.90 7.75 -2.26
C ASP A 43 -24.86 7.14 -1.32
N LEU A 44 -25.06 5.89 -0.90
CA LEU A 44 -24.08 5.18 -0.08
C LEU A 44 -22.82 4.89 -0.91
N SER A 45 -22.98 4.42 -2.14
CA SER A 45 -21.85 4.19 -3.06
C SER A 45 -21.04 5.47 -3.28
N ARG A 46 -21.72 6.58 -3.61
CA ARG A 46 -21.10 7.90 -3.81
C ARG A 46 -20.37 8.40 -2.56
N SER A 47 -20.98 8.26 -1.38
CA SER A 47 -20.36 8.69 -0.12
C SER A 47 -19.10 7.88 0.19
N MET A 48 -19.13 6.56 0.00
CA MET A 48 -17.97 5.69 0.22
C MET A 48 -16.84 5.98 -0.78
N PHE A 49 -17.20 6.19 -2.05
CA PHE A 49 -16.25 6.57 -3.10
C PHE A 49 -15.58 7.91 -2.80
N PHE A 50 -16.37 8.92 -2.40
CA PHE A 50 -15.86 10.23 -2.02
C PHE A 50 -14.92 10.15 -0.82
N PHE A 51 -15.33 9.45 0.25
CA PHE A 51 -14.51 9.23 1.43
C PHE A 51 -13.17 8.56 1.08
N LEU A 52 -13.21 7.50 0.27
CA LEU A 52 -12.01 6.79 -0.16
C LEU A 52 -11.08 7.65 -1.02
N SER A 53 -11.66 8.51 -1.88
CA SER A 53 -10.90 9.47 -2.69
C SER A 53 -10.17 10.49 -1.81
N VAL A 54 -10.86 11.09 -0.83
CA VAL A 54 -10.27 12.03 0.13
C VAL A 54 -9.18 11.34 0.95
N MET A 55 -9.41 10.11 1.40
CA MET A 55 -8.43 9.32 2.13
C MET A 55 -7.19 9.05 1.28
N GLY A 56 -7.34 8.67 0.01
CA GLY A 56 -6.23 8.52 -0.93
C GLY A 56 -5.43 9.82 -1.11
N LEU A 57 -6.13 10.93 -1.33
CA LEU A 57 -5.51 12.26 -1.47
C LEU A 57 -4.74 12.70 -0.22
N ALA A 58 -5.14 12.27 0.97
CA ALA A 58 -4.40 12.52 2.19
C ALA A 58 -3.20 11.57 2.36
N ILE A 59 -3.38 10.27 2.11
CA ILE A 59 -2.37 9.24 2.38
C ILE A 59 -1.17 9.34 1.45
N LEU A 60 -1.37 9.60 0.15
CA LEU A 60 -0.28 9.69 -0.83
C LEU A 60 0.78 10.75 -0.45
N PRO A 61 0.41 12.03 -0.17
CA PRO A 61 1.38 13.03 0.25
C PRO A 61 1.99 12.73 1.62
N ILE A 62 1.20 12.21 2.58
CA ILE A 62 1.72 11.81 3.89
C ILE A 62 2.79 10.72 3.75
N GLY A 63 2.55 9.69 2.92
CA GLY A 63 3.51 8.63 2.66
C GLY A 63 4.82 9.16 2.05
N LEU A 64 4.72 10.11 1.11
CA LEU A 64 5.90 10.77 0.53
C LEU A 64 6.68 11.59 1.56
N LEU A 65 5.99 12.36 2.41
CA LEU A 65 6.62 13.16 3.45
C LEU A 65 7.32 12.27 4.49
N ILE A 66 6.67 11.20 4.93
CA ILE A 66 7.26 10.22 5.86
C ILE A 66 8.49 9.59 5.22
N LYS A 67 8.41 9.16 3.94
CA LYS A 67 9.56 8.58 3.25
C LYS A 67 10.76 9.55 3.20
N LYS A 68 10.53 10.81 2.84
CA LYS A 68 11.58 11.84 2.81
C LYS A 68 12.21 12.08 4.18
N ARG A 69 11.45 11.98 5.27
CA ARG A 69 11.94 12.19 6.64
C ARG A 69 12.61 10.94 7.22
N ALA A 70 12.14 9.76 6.81
CA ALA A 70 12.60 8.47 7.34
C ALA A 70 13.82 7.92 6.59
N PHE A 71 14.23 8.48 5.46
CA PHE A 71 15.39 8.04 4.69
C PHE A 71 16.27 9.24 4.31
N PRO A 72 17.60 9.06 4.13
CA PRO A 72 18.32 7.80 4.14
C PRO A 72 18.62 7.23 5.54
N VAL A 73 18.81 5.91 5.61
CA VAL A 73 19.37 5.22 6.77
C VAL A 73 20.88 5.07 6.55
N ASP A 74 21.67 5.50 7.53
CA ASP A 74 23.14 5.48 7.48
C ASP A 74 23.68 4.18 8.10
N SER A 75 24.20 3.30 7.24
CA SER A 75 24.74 1.99 7.61
C SER A 75 26.04 2.06 8.41
N SER A 76 26.74 3.19 8.38
CA SER A 76 27.97 3.41 9.14
C SER A 76 27.71 3.77 10.62
N LYS A 77 26.54 4.34 10.92
CA LYS A 77 26.18 4.84 12.26
C LYS A 77 25.28 3.91 13.05
N ASP A 78 24.41 3.16 12.38
CA ASP A 78 23.46 2.26 13.02
C ASP A 78 23.89 0.79 12.84
N PRO A 79 24.33 0.07 13.89
CA PRO A 79 24.68 -1.35 13.77
C PRO A 79 23.48 -2.23 13.37
N TYR A 80 22.24 -1.75 13.56
CA TYR A 80 20.99 -2.42 13.17
C TYR A 80 20.31 -1.74 11.97
N TRP A 81 21.07 -1.02 11.12
CA TRP A 81 20.55 -0.26 9.98
C TRP A 81 19.57 -1.04 9.10
N SER A 82 19.83 -2.34 8.87
CA SER A 82 19.00 -3.20 8.03
C SER A 82 17.61 -3.45 8.64
N TYR A 83 17.55 -3.62 9.97
CA TYR A 83 16.29 -3.74 10.70
C TYR A 83 15.54 -2.41 10.71
N THR A 84 16.24 -1.31 11.01
CA THR A 84 15.67 0.04 11.04
C THR A 84 15.04 0.41 9.69
N ALA A 85 15.76 0.18 8.58
CA ALA A 85 15.26 0.45 7.23
C ALA A 85 14.06 -0.44 6.87
N THR A 86 14.10 -1.73 7.21
CA THR A 86 13.00 -2.67 6.91
C THR A 86 11.74 -2.29 7.69
N ARG A 87 11.88 -1.92 8.97
CA ARG A 87 10.76 -1.44 9.79
C ARG A 87 10.14 -0.18 9.19
N ARG A 88 10.95 0.78 8.73
CA ARG A 88 10.47 2.01 8.07
C ARG A 88 9.72 1.71 6.78
N TYR A 89 10.23 0.81 5.94
CA TYR A 89 9.52 0.38 4.73
C TYR A 89 8.21 -0.34 5.03
N PHE A 90 8.20 -1.26 6.00
CA PHE A 90 6.99 -1.99 6.39
C PHE A 90 5.84 -1.05 6.75
N TRP A 91 6.10 -0.06 7.60
CA TRP A 91 5.08 0.92 7.97
C TRP A 91 4.65 1.81 6.81
N LEU A 92 5.56 2.21 5.92
CA LEU A 92 5.21 2.96 4.71
C LEU A 92 4.33 2.16 3.75
N PHE A 93 4.62 0.87 3.59
CA PHE A 93 3.83 -0.01 2.73
C PHE A 93 2.46 -0.27 3.34
N LEU A 94 2.38 -0.55 4.65
CA LEU A 94 1.11 -0.67 5.35
C LEU A 94 0.25 0.60 5.23
N LEU A 95 0.84 1.77 5.44
CA LEU A 95 0.13 3.04 5.26
C LEU A 95 -0.42 3.18 3.83
N SER A 96 0.37 2.78 2.84
CA SER A 96 -0.06 2.80 1.42
C SER A 96 -1.19 1.80 1.15
N LEU A 97 -1.34 0.74 1.94
CA LEU A 97 -2.41 -0.26 1.79
C LEU A 97 -3.72 0.10 2.49
N VAL A 98 -3.76 1.17 3.31
CA VAL A 98 -4.97 1.59 4.03
C VAL A 98 -6.17 1.86 3.10
N PRO A 99 -6.03 2.53 1.93
CA PRO A 99 -7.13 2.67 0.98
C PRO A 99 -7.75 1.34 0.55
N PHE A 100 -6.90 0.38 0.18
CA PHE A 100 -7.37 -0.95 -0.18
C PHE A 100 -8.03 -1.66 1.00
N ALA A 101 -7.43 -1.63 2.19
CA ALA A 101 -7.99 -2.29 3.38
C ALA A 101 -9.41 -1.77 3.71
N PHE A 102 -9.63 -0.46 3.66
CA PHE A 102 -10.97 0.13 3.81
C PHE A 102 -11.92 -0.35 2.72
N SER A 103 -11.50 -0.25 1.45
CA SER A 103 -12.34 -0.65 0.32
C SER A 103 -12.70 -2.14 0.33
N PHE A 104 -11.80 -2.98 0.86
CA PHE A 104 -11.98 -4.41 1.03
C PHE A 104 -13.04 -4.72 2.09
N ILE A 105 -13.03 -4.00 3.22
CA ILE A 105 -14.09 -4.12 4.23
C ILE A 105 -15.44 -3.69 3.64
N VAL A 106 -15.49 -2.56 2.92
CA VAL A 106 -16.71 -2.10 2.23
C VAL A 106 -17.19 -3.15 1.23
N PHE A 107 -16.28 -3.78 0.49
CA PHE A 107 -16.60 -4.85 -0.45
C PHE A 107 -17.18 -6.09 0.25
N ILE A 108 -16.62 -6.53 1.38
CA ILE A 108 -17.16 -7.67 2.13
C ILE A 108 -18.60 -7.40 2.58
N VAL A 109 -18.91 -6.18 3.03
CA VAL A 109 -20.23 -5.85 3.59
C VAL A 109 -21.26 -5.54 2.51
N PHE A 110 -20.87 -4.80 1.46
CA PHE A 110 -21.81 -4.24 0.49
C PHE A 110 -21.59 -4.72 -0.96
N ALA A 111 -20.55 -5.52 -1.20
CA ALA A 111 -20.15 -5.98 -2.54
C ALA A 111 -19.95 -4.82 -3.55
N LEU A 112 -19.47 -3.65 -3.11
CA LEU A 112 -19.27 -2.48 -3.97
C LEU A 112 -17.94 -2.57 -4.74
N ILE A 113 -18.02 -3.03 -5.99
CA ILE A 113 -16.85 -3.24 -6.84
C ILE A 113 -16.12 -1.94 -7.21
N GLU A 114 -16.85 -0.84 -7.42
CA GLU A 114 -16.27 0.46 -7.77
C GLU A 114 -15.38 1.00 -6.65
N VAL A 115 -15.82 0.84 -5.41
CA VAL A 115 -15.07 1.24 -4.21
C VAL A 115 -13.82 0.36 -4.06
N LEU A 116 -13.95 -0.96 -4.26
CA LEU A 116 -12.81 -1.88 -4.24
C LEU A 116 -11.76 -1.53 -5.29
N LEU A 117 -12.19 -1.25 -6.53
CA LEU A 117 -11.30 -0.87 -7.63
C LEU A 117 -10.55 0.42 -7.32
N LEU A 118 -11.26 1.45 -6.81
CA LEU A 118 -10.63 2.70 -6.43
C LEU A 118 -9.58 2.48 -5.32
N GLY A 119 -9.91 1.69 -4.29
CA GLY A 119 -8.99 1.40 -3.19
C GLY A 119 -7.75 0.67 -3.66
N TYR A 120 -7.90 -0.28 -4.59
CA TYR A 120 -6.79 -0.97 -5.24
C TYR A 120 -5.88 0.00 -5.98
N VAL A 121 -6.43 0.88 -6.82
CA VAL A 121 -5.66 1.85 -7.61
C VAL A 121 -4.91 2.82 -6.70
N LEU A 122 -5.59 3.39 -5.69
CA LEU A 122 -4.97 4.33 -4.75
C LEU A 122 -3.83 3.67 -3.96
N SER A 123 -4.02 2.44 -3.49
CA SER A 123 -2.98 1.70 -2.79
C SER A 123 -1.80 1.33 -3.68
N LEU A 124 -2.07 0.94 -4.93
CA LEU A 124 -1.01 0.67 -5.90
C LEU A 124 -0.18 1.93 -6.19
N CYS A 125 -0.84 3.08 -6.40
CA CYS A 125 -0.18 4.37 -6.53
C CYS A 125 0.69 4.70 -5.31
N GLY A 126 0.16 4.50 -4.10
CA GLY A 126 0.90 4.70 -2.85
C GLY A 126 2.18 3.85 -2.80
N LEU A 127 2.06 2.56 -3.07
CA LEU A 127 3.19 1.63 -3.13
C LEU A 127 4.24 2.05 -4.17
N ILE A 128 3.82 2.45 -5.38
CA ILE A 128 4.73 2.94 -6.43
C ILE A 128 5.53 4.16 -5.95
N LEU A 129 4.87 5.12 -5.31
CA LEU A 129 5.52 6.33 -4.78
C LEU A 129 6.55 6.01 -3.68
N VAL A 130 6.25 5.06 -2.81
CA VAL A 130 7.14 4.69 -1.70
C VAL A 130 8.13 3.58 -2.04
N ARG A 131 8.19 3.12 -3.30
CA ARG A 131 9.10 2.06 -3.79
C ARG A 131 10.55 2.21 -3.28
N PRO A 132 11.20 1.16 -2.77
CA PRO A 132 12.59 1.21 -2.32
C PRO A 132 13.54 1.69 -3.41
N LYS A 133 14.41 2.63 -3.04
CA LYS A 133 15.49 3.13 -3.90
C LYS A 133 16.84 2.83 -3.29
N GLU A 134 17.88 2.87 -4.11
CA GLU A 134 19.25 2.59 -3.66
C GLU A 134 19.81 3.69 -2.76
N GLU A 135 19.35 4.93 -2.97
CA GLU A 135 19.68 6.12 -2.19
C GLU A 135 19.12 6.11 -0.76
N ASP A 136 18.14 5.26 -0.48
CA ASP A 136 17.47 5.16 0.82
C ASP A 136 18.38 4.52 1.90
N VAL A 137 19.40 3.76 1.52
CA VAL A 137 20.40 3.20 2.44
C VAL A 137 21.80 3.52 1.94
N ARG A 138 22.57 4.22 2.77
CA ARG A 138 23.92 4.69 2.47
C ARG A 138 24.94 4.07 3.41
#